data_AF-A0A3S4CHM8-F1
#
_entry.id   AF-A0A3S4CHM8-F1
#
_cell.length_a   1.000
_cell.length_b   1.000
_cell.length_c   1.000
_cell.angle_alpha   90.00
_cell.angle_beta   90.00
_cell.angle_gamma   90.00
#
_symmetry.space_group_name_H-M   'P 1'
#
loop_
_entity.id
_entity.type
_entity.pdbx_description
1 polymer ?
#
loop_
_entity_poly.entity_id
_entity_poly.type
_entity_poly.pdbx_seq_one_letter_code
_entity_poly.pdbx_strand_id
1 'polypeptide(L)'
;MTMLQSTRAIRRAKPVQRVLYIADLISTVVGKTAAWLIIALMTVVVVEVAKRYLLNAPTAWIFDLNNMLYGTVFMLCGAYTLAQNSHVRGDFIYGSLKPRTQATLDLILYVLFFLPGIAALIYAGWHYAQDSWRILEHSNVTADGPPVYPFKTVIPVAGTLVMMQGLAEMLRCVVCLKSGAWPPRLKDVSELDVVEEQLARSEYVDEEDRRAAIAGAHKIDETARQRGMGGDLNT
;
A
#
# COMPACT_ATOMS: atom_id res chain seq x y z
N MET A 1 -16.68 2.45 11.04
CA MET A 1 -17.00 3.89 10.90
C MET A 1 -16.45 4.51 9.60
N THR A 2 -15.26 4.09 9.14
CA THR A 2 -14.54 4.59 7.94
C THR A 2 -15.26 4.37 6.60
N MET A 3 -15.99 3.25 6.45
CA MET A 3 -16.69 2.93 5.18
C MET A 3 -17.87 3.87 4.91
N LEU A 4 -18.65 4.22 5.96
CA LEU A 4 -19.81 5.12 5.85
C LEU A 4 -19.41 6.58 5.56
N GLN A 5 -18.26 7.03 6.07
CA GLN A 5 -17.70 8.34 5.77
C GLN A 5 -17.22 8.41 4.31
N SER A 6 -16.58 7.34 3.81
CA SER A 6 -16.16 7.25 2.40
C SER A 6 -17.34 7.30 1.44
N THR A 7 -18.45 6.59 1.73
CA THR A 7 -19.65 6.60 0.86
C THR A 7 -20.29 8.00 0.77
N ARG A 8 -20.31 8.75 1.88
CA ARG A 8 -20.85 10.13 1.91
C ARG A 8 -19.98 11.11 1.11
N ALA A 9 -18.65 10.99 1.21
CA ALA A 9 -17.71 11.80 0.44
C ALA A 9 -17.83 11.55 -1.08
N ILE A 10 -17.91 10.30 -1.51
CA ILE A 10 -18.08 9.88 -2.92
C ILE A 10 -19.35 10.47 -3.54
N ARG A 11 -20.46 10.53 -2.78
CA ARG A 11 -21.76 11.00 -3.29
C ARG A 11 -21.77 12.51 -3.57
N ARG A 12 -21.02 13.31 -2.79
CA ARG A 12 -20.96 14.79 -2.89
C ARG A 12 -19.84 15.31 -3.79
N ALA A 13 -18.90 14.46 -4.20
CA ALA A 13 -17.74 14.87 -4.96
C ALA A 13 -18.05 15.14 -6.45
N LYS A 14 -17.24 16.02 -7.07
CA LYS A 14 -17.27 16.24 -8.53
C LYS A 14 -17.04 14.91 -9.28
N PRO A 15 -17.50 14.74 -10.53
CA PRO A 15 -17.39 13.47 -11.26
C PRO A 15 -15.95 12.92 -11.29
N VAL A 16 -14.96 13.79 -11.49
CA VAL A 16 -13.53 13.44 -11.47
C VAL A 16 -13.08 12.93 -10.10
N GLN A 17 -13.48 13.61 -9.01
CA GLN A 17 -13.14 13.20 -7.65
C GLN A 17 -13.80 11.88 -7.25
N ARG A 18 -15.00 11.61 -7.78
CA ARG A 18 -15.70 10.34 -7.53
C ARG A 18 -14.90 9.15 -8.07
N VAL A 19 -14.36 9.27 -9.28
CA VAL A 19 -13.50 8.23 -9.88
C VAL A 19 -12.25 8.00 -9.03
N LEU A 20 -11.60 9.07 -8.59
CA LEU A 20 -10.43 9.00 -7.71
C LEU A 20 -10.71 8.25 -6.41
N TYR A 21 -11.82 8.57 -5.73
CA TYR A 21 -12.19 7.90 -4.49
C TYR A 21 -12.61 6.44 -4.68
N ILE A 22 -13.22 6.09 -5.80
CA ILE A 22 -13.57 4.69 -6.10
C ILE A 22 -12.28 3.88 -6.30
N ALA A 23 -11.33 4.40 -7.08
CA ALA A 23 -10.03 3.75 -7.27
C ALA A 23 -9.29 3.55 -5.93
N ASP A 24 -9.22 4.60 -5.10
CA ASP A 24 -8.61 4.52 -3.77
C ASP A 24 -9.32 3.48 -2.90
N LEU A 25 -10.67 3.47 -2.89
CA LEU A 25 -11.43 2.53 -2.09
C LEU A 25 -11.16 1.07 -2.49
N ILE A 26 -11.11 0.79 -3.79
CA ILE A 26 -10.80 -0.56 -4.30
C ILE A 26 -9.39 -0.96 -3.81
N SER A 27 -8.40 -0.08 -4.00
CA SER A 27 -7.02 -0.32 -3.55
C SER A 27 -6.93 -0.54 -2.03
N THR A 28 -7.66 0.25 -1.24
CA THR A 28 -7.73 0.11 0.23
C THR A 28 -8.39 -1.19 0.66
N VAL A 29 -9.52 -1.57 0.06
CA VAL A 29 -10.21 -2.82 0.41
C VAL A 29 -9.32 -4.01 0.07
N VAL A 30 -8.73 -4.04 -1.13
CA VAL A 30 -7.84 -5.14 -1.54
C VAL A 30 -6.63 -5.22 -0.60
N GLY A 31 -5.94 -4.11 -0.32
CA GLY A 31 -4.81 -4.10 0.60
C GLY A 31 -5.16 -4.58 2.01
N LYS A 32 -6.30 -4.14 2.55
CA LYS A 32 -6.79 -4.58 3.87
C LYS A 32 -7.15 -6.06 3.90
N THR A 33 -7.76 -6.58 2.84
CA THR A 33 -8.04 -8.01 2.73
C THR A 33 -6.75 -8.82 2.61
N ALA A 34 -5.77 -8.34 1.85
CA ALA A 34 -4.47 -8.98 1.70
C ALA A 34 -3.68 -8.97 3.01
N ALA A 35 -3.85 -7.97 3.87
CA ALA A 35 -3.18 -7.91 5.18
C ALA A 35 -3.53 -9.10 6.10
N TRP A 36 -4.70 -9.72 5.93
CA TRP A 36 -5.06 -10.94 6.68
C TRP A 36 -4.16 -12.14 6.34
N LEU A 37 -3.55 -12.16 5.16
CA LEU A 37 -2.57 -13.19 4.79
C LEU A 37 -1.32 -13.11 5.66
N ILE A 38 -1.02 -11.97 6.29
CA ILE A 38 0.09 -11.86 7.27
C ILE A 38 -0.20 -12.73 8.50
N ILE A 39 -1.44 -12.72 8.99
CA ILE A 39 -1.87 -13.56 10.12
C ILE A 39 -1.78 -15.04 9.72
N ALA A 40 -2.21 -15.38 8.50
CA ALA A 40 -2.09 -16.73 7.96
C ALA A 40 -0.61 -17.16 7.86
N LEU A 41 0.25 -16.32 7.28
CA LEU A 41 1.70 -16.55 7.18
C LEU A 41 2.33 -16.77 8.56
N MET A 42 2.01 -15.92 9.53
CA MET A 42 2.52 -16.04 10.89
C MET A 42 2.09 -17.38 11.52
N THR A 43 0.83 -17.77 11.34
CA THR A 43 0.32 -19.05 11.85
C THR A 43 1.04 -20.23 11.21
N VAL A 44 1.24 -20.21 9.89
CA VAL A 44 1.97 -21.24 9.15
C VAL A 44 3.41 -21.37 9.66
N VAL A 45 4.11 -20.25 9.85
CA VAL A 45 5.48 -20.23 10.38
C VAL A 45 5.54 -20.77 11.81
N VAL A 46 4.64 -20.34 12.71
CA VAL A 46 4.60 -20.81 14.10
C VAL A 46 4.34 -22.30 14.17
N VAL A 47 3.37 -22.80 13.40
CA VAL A 47 3.04 -24.24 13.36
C VAL A 47 4.24 -25.05 12.86
N GLU A 48 4.94 -24.59 11.82
CA GLU A 48 6.11 -25.30 11.30
C GLU A 48 7.28 -25.30 12.29
N VAL A 49 7.55 -24.18 12.96
CA VAL A 49 8.56 -24.11 14.01
C VAL A 49 8.21 -25.07 15.14
N ALA A 50 6.96 -25.08 15.60
CA ALA A 50 6.49 -26.02 16.61
C ALA A 50 6.66 -27.49 16.17
N LYS A 51 6.24 -27.84 14.95
CA LYS A 51 6.36 -29.19 14.38
C LYS A 51 7.82 -29.63 14.28
N ARG A 52 8.72 -28.73 13.89
CA ARG A 52 10.15 -29.01 13.76
C ARG A 52 10.81 -29.31 15.10
N TYR A 53 10.52 -28.50 16.12
CA TYR A 53 11.20 -28.61 17.42
C TYR A 53 10.52 -29.54 18.41
N LEU A 54 9.18 -29.68 18.35
CA LEU A 54 8.42 -30.53 19.27
C LEU A 54 8.21 -31.94 18.71
N LEU A 55 8.01 -32.07 17.40
CA LEU A 55 7.62 -33.33 16.76
C LEU A 55 8.73 -33.94 15.88
N ASN A 56 9.86 -33.23 15.70
CA ASN A 56 10.96 -33.63 14.81
C ASN A 56 10.49 -34.04 13.40
N ALA A 57 9.41 -33.43 12.91
CA ALA A 57 8.75 -33.81 11.66
C ALA A 57 8.59 -32.60 10.72
N PRO A 58 9.66 -32.04 10.15
CA PRO A 58 9.57 -30.84 9.29
C PRO A 58 8.69 -31.09 8.06
N THR A 59 8.09 -30.02 7.54
CA THR A 59 7.27 -30.08 6.31
C THR A 59 8.10 -29.63 5.11
N ALA A 60 8.25 -30.47 4.08
CA ALA A 60 9.16 -30.19 2.97
C ALA A 60 8.77 -28.93 2.16
N TRP A 61 7.49 -28.78 1.83
CA TRP A 61 6.96 -27.72 0.96
C TRP A 61 6.67 -26.38 1.65
N ILE A 62 6.88 -26.29 2.96
CA ILE A 62 6.47 -25.13 3.77
C ILE A 62 7.21 -23.84 3.40
N PHE A 63 8.47 -23.98 2.98
CA PHE A 63 9.28 -22.86 2.53
C PHE A 63 8.67 -22.20 1.29
N ASP A 64 8.21 -23.01 0.34
CA ASP A 64 7.56 -22.53 -0.89
C ASP A 64 6.24 -21.84 -0.57
N LEU A 65 5.41 -22.44 0.31
CA LEU A 65 4.16 -21.80 0.75
C LEU A 65 4.42 -20.44 1.41
N ASN A 66 5.42 -20.35 2.29
CA ASN A 66 5.76 -19.09 2.97
C ASN A 66 6.17 -18.01 1.97
N ASN A 67 7.01 -18.35 0.99
CA ASN A 67 7.41 -17.43 -0.07
C ASN A 67 6.23 -16.99 -0.93
N MET A 68 5.32 -17.91 -1.26
CA MET A 68 4.11 -17.61 -2.04
C MET A 68 3.17 -16.67 -1.27
N LEU A 69 2.92 -16.93 0.02
CA LEU A 69 2.11 -16.08 0.88
C LEU A 69 2.72 -14.68 1.03
N TYR A 70 4.02 -14.62 1.33
CA TYR A 70 4.74 -13.36 1.48
C TYR A 70 4.73 -12.54 0.18
N GLY A 71 5.05 -13.16 -0.95
CA GLY A 71 5.01 -12.51 -2.26
C GLY A 71 3.60 -12.04 -2.63
N THR A 72 2.56 -12.81 -2.29
CA THR A 72 1.16 -12.44 -2.53
C THR A 72 0.78 -11.18 -1.77
N VAL A 73 1.12 -11.11 -0.47
CA VAL A 73 0.90 -9.91 0.34
C VAL A 73 1.61 -8.71 -0.27
N PHE A 74 2.89 -8.86 -0.58
CA PHE A 74 3.71 -7.77 -1.11
C PHE A 74 3.12 -7.20 -2.42
N MET A 75 2.76 -8.08 -3.36
CA MET A 75 2.20 -7.68 -4.64
C MET A 75 0.83 -7.00 -4.50
N LEU A 76 -0.09 -7.57 -3.73
CA LEU A 76 -1.45 -7.03 -3.56
C LEU A 76 -1.47 -5.71 -2.77
N CYS A 77 -0.54 -5.52 -1.84
CA CYS A 77 -0.41 -4.27 -1.09
C CYS A 77 0.18 -3.12 -1.91
N GLY A 78 0.79 -3.37 -3.07
CA GLY A 78 1.41 -2.33 -3.91
C GLY A 78 0.44 -1.23 -4.35
N ALA A 79 -0.79 -1.60 -4.74
CA ALA A 79 -1.81 -0.61 -5.11
C ALA A 79 -2.29 0.20 -3.90
N TYR A 80 -2.41 -0.45 -2.73
CA TYR A 80 -2.76 0.21 -1.48
C TYR A 80 -1.72 1.24 -1.06
N THR A 81 -0.44 0.87 -1.03
CA THR A 81 0.64 1.80 -0.66
C THR A 81 0.75 2.96 -1.63
N LEU A 82 0.46 2.74 -2.92
CA LEU A 82 0.39 3.82 -3.92
C LEU A 82 -0.79 4.77 -3.66
N ALA A 83 -1.97 4.26 -3.31
CA ALA A 83 -3.14 5.07 -2.96
C ALA A 83 -2.88 5.98 -1.76
N GLN A 84 -2.20 5.44 -0.74
CA GLN A 84 -1.82 6.16 0.48
C GLN A 84 -0.65 7.13 0.29
N ASN A 85 -0.07 7.17 -0.91
CA ASN A 85 1.12 7.96 -1.20
C ASN A 85 2.32 7.61 -0.30
N SER A 86 2.44 6.33 0.09
CA SER A 86 3.47 5.81 0.98
C SER A 86 4.60 5.09 0.26
N HIS A 87 4.65 5.20 -1.08
CA HIS A 87 5.85 4.81 -1.81
C HIS A 87 6.99 5.76 -1.45
N VAL A 88 8.18 5.21 -1.21
CA VAL A 88 9.38 6.00 -0.93
C VAL A 88 9.64 6.92 -2.12
N ARG A 89 9.53 8.23 -1.90
CA ARG A 89 9.86 9.27 -2.87
C ARG A 89 11.15 9.96 -2.44
N GLY A 90 11.84 10.61 -3.38
CA GLY A 90 12.97 11.48 -3.07
C GLY A 90 12.49 12.76 -2.38
N ASP A 91 12.06 12.65 -1.12
CA ASP A 91 11.28 13.67 -0.42
C ASP A 91 12.03 14.99 -0.22
N PHE A 92 13.37 14.97 -0.18
CA PHE A 92 14.18 16.18 -0.04
C PHE A 92 13.98 17.16 -1.20
N ILE A 93 14.13 16.69 -2.44
CA ILE A 93 13.97 17.54 -3.62
C ILE A 93 12.48 17.78 -3.88
N TYR A 94 11.65 16.76 -3.72
CA TYR A 94 10.22 16.87 -4.02
C TYR A 94 9.50 17.88 -3.10
N GLY A 95 9.83 17.90 -1.81
CA GLY A 95 9.18 18.77 -0.81
C GLY A 95 9.40 20.27 -1.03
N SER A 96 10.51 20.66 -1.66
CA SER A 96 10.84 22.06 -1.95
C SER A 96 10.20 22.61 -3.24
N LEU A 97 9.60 21.73 -4.06
CA LEU A 97 9.01 22.11 -5.34
C LEU A 97 7.59 22.65 -5.21
N LYS A 98 7.22 23.60 -6.09
CA LYS A 98 5.84 24.09 -6.20
C LYS A 98 4.90 22.94 -6.63
N PRO A 99 3.62 22.93 -6.21
CA PRO A 99 2.66 21.86 -6.54
C PRO A 99 2.56 21.53 -8.03
N ARG A 100 2.63 22.55 -8.90
CA ARG A 100 2.62 22.34 -10.36
C ARG A 100 3.88 21.66 -10.87
N THR A 101 5.05 21.98 -10.34
CA THR A 101 6.32 21.34 -10.72
C THR A 101 6.36 19.89 -10.24
N GLN A 102 5.90 19.65 -9.01
CA GLN A 102 5.70 18.29 -8.47
C GLN A 102 4.79 17.46 -9.40
N ALA A 103 3.62 17.99 -9.75
CA ALA A 103 2.67 17.30 -10.61
C ALA A 103 3.19 17.04 -12.03
N THR A 104 3.99 17.96 -12.59
CA THR A 104 4.64 17.76 -13.91
C THR A 104 5.65 16.63 -13.83
N LEU A 105 6.52 16.64 -12.82
CA LEU A 105 7.55 15.61 -12.64
C LEU A 105 6.91 14.24 -12.41
N ASP A 106 5.93 14.15 -11.51
CA ASP A 106 5.17 12.92 -11.28
C ASP A 106 4.51 12.43 -12.56
N LEU A 107 3.82 13.30 -13.29
CA LEU A 107 3.14 12.91 -14.53
C LEU A 107 4.11 12.38 -15.58
N ILE A 108 5.28 13.01 -15.75
CA ILE A 108 6.33 12.53 -16.66
C ILE A 108 6.84 11.16 -16.22
N LEU A 109 7.14 10.96 -14.94
CA LEU A 109 7.60 9.68 -14.41
C LEU A 109 6.54 8.59 -14.57
N TYR A 110 5.27 8.93 -14.34
CA TYR A 110 4.17 8.00 -14.54
C TYR A 110 4.04 7.58 -16.01
N VAL A 111 4.13 8.53 -16.94
CA VAL A 111 3.99 8.23 -18.37
C VAL A 111 5.20 7.47 -18.91
N LEU A 112 6.42 7.89 -18.56
CA LEU A 112 7.65 7.38 -19.17
C LEU A 112 8.12 6.06 -18.55
N PHE A 113 7.95 5.88 -17.24
CA PHE A 113 8.49 4.72 -16.53
C PHE A 113 7.41 3.81 -15.97
N PHE A 114 6.39 4.38 -15.31
CA PHE A 114 5.37 3.57 -14.66
C PHE A 114 4.46 2.86 -15.65
N LEU A 115 3.85 3.57 -16.60
CA LEU A 115 2.94 2.99 -17.59
C LEU A 115 3.58 1.85 -18.40
N PRO A 116 4.73 2.04 -19.07
CA PRO A 116 5.33 0.95 -19.83
C PRO A 116 5.83 -0.18 -18.90
N GLY A 117 6.37 0.15 -17.73
CA GLY A 117 6.85 -0.83 -16.77
C GLY A 117 5.74 -1.75 -16.24
N ILE A 118 4.64 -1.17 -15.75
CA ILE A 118 3.52 -1.95 -15.23
C ILE A 118 2.74 -2.63 -16.35
N ALA A 119 2.61 -2.03 -17.53
CA ALA A 119 1.99 -2.69 -18.69
C ALA A 119 2.80 -3.92 -19.12
N ALA A 120 4.13 -3.81 -19.19
CA ALA A 120 5.02 -4.94 -19.47
C ALA A 120 4.90 -6.03 -18.38
N LEU A 121 4.83 -5.63 -17.11
CA LEU A 121 4.61 -6.57 -15.99
C LEU A 121 3.28 -7.34 -16.13
N ILE A 122 2.19 -6.65 -16.48
CA ILE A 122 0.88 -7.31 -16.69
C ILE A 122 0.95 -8.26 -17.88
N TYR A 123 1.52 -7.81 -19.01
CA TYR A 123 1.64 -8.63 -20.22
C TYR A 123 2.47 -9.90 -19.97
N ALA A 124 3.68 -9.74 -19.42
CA ALA A 124 4.56 -10.86 -19.10
C ALA A 124 3.94 -11.76 -18.01
N GLY A 125 3.36 -11.15 -16.97
CA GLY A 125 2.69 -11.86 -15.88
C GLY A 125 1.49 -12.68 -16.35
N TRP A 126 0.73 -12.18 -17.33
CA TRP A 126 -0.39 -12.90 -17.93
C TRP A 126 0.06 -14.17 -18.63
N HIS A 127 1.06 -14.06 -19.52
CA HIS A 127 1.63 -15.23 -20.19
C HIS A 127 2.25 -16.22 -19.21
N TYR A 128 2.98 -15.71 -18.22
CA TYR A 128 3.61 -16.54 -17.19
C TYR A 128 2.59 -17.31 -16.34
N ALA A 129 1.47 -16.67 -15.98
CA ALA A 129 0.38 -17.35 -15.29
C ALA A 129 -0.30 -18.37 -16.20
N GLN A 130 -0.62 -18.00 -17.44
CA GLN A 130 -1.30 -18.86 -18.41
C GLN A 130 -0.53 -20.16 -18.68
N ASP A 131 0.78 -20.08 -18.85
CA ASP A 131 1.61 -21.26 -19.08
C ASP A 131 1.67 -22.15 -17.82
N SER A 132 1.70 -21.56 -16.63
CA SER A 132 1.64 -22.28 -15.36
C SER A 132 0.35 -23.08 -15.18
N TRP A 133 -0.80 -22.50 -15.56
CA TRP A 133 -2.09 -23.20 -15.53
C TRP A 133 -2.17 -24.35 -16.53
N ARG A 134 -1.59 -24.18 -17.72
CA ARG A 134 -1.60 -25.21 -18.77
C ARG A 134 -0.90 -26.49 -18.34
N ILE A 135 0.17 -26.36 -17.55
CA ILE A 135 0.95 -27.50 -17.08
C ILE A 135 0.60 -27.92 -15.64
N LEU A 136 -0.36 -27.25 -15.00
CA LEU A 136 -0.68 -27.41 -13.58
C LEU A 136 0.60 -27.40 -12.71
N GLU A 137 1.38 -26.33 -12.87
CA GLU A 137 2.74 -26.25 -12.33
C GLU A 137 2.79 -26.41 -10.81
N HIS A 138 3.71 -27.25 -10.35
CA HIS A 138 4.08 -27.42 -8.95
C HIS A 138 5.50 -26.93 -8.72
N SER A 139 5.81 -26.53 -7.49
CA SER A 139 7.14 -26.02 -7.16
C SER A 139 8.19 -27.12 -7.29
N ASN A 140 9.31 -26.80 -7.94
CA ASN A 140 10.47 -27.68 -8.06
C ASN A 140 11.57 -27.35 -7.04
N VAL A 141 11.33 -26.37 -6.14
CA VAL A 141 12.30 -25.92 -5.14
C VAL A 141 12.40 -26.92 -3.99
N THR A 142 11.28 -27.55 -3.62
CA THR A 142 11.20 -28.54 -2.55
C THR A 142 10.54 -29.82 -3.05
N ALA A 143 10.81 -30.94 -2.37
CA ALA A 143 10.16 -32.21 -2.68
C ALA A 143 8.65 -32.12 -2.37
N ASP A 144 7.81 -32.56 -3.32
CA ASP A 144 6.34 -32.45 -3.24
C ASP A 144 5.85 -31.00 -3.09
N GLY A 145 6.43 -30.10 -3.89
CA GLY A 145 6.16 -28.67 -3.83
C GLY A 145 4.69 -28.32 -4.14
N PRO A 146 4.14 -27.24 -3.56
CA PRO A 146 2.72 -26.94 -3.68
C PRO A 146 2.39 -26.40 -5.09
N PRO A 147 1.10 -26.37 -5.47
CA PRO A 147 0.67 -25.79 -6.74
C PRO A 147 1.03 -24.30 -6.85
N VAL A 148 1.79 -23.92 -7.89
CA VAL A 148 2.34 -22.56 -8.06
C VAL A 148 1.48 -21.70 -8.98
N TYR A 149 0.69 -22.31 -9.85
CA TYR A 149 -0.16 -21.60 -10.80
C TYR A 149 -1.12 -20.56 -10.16
N PRO A 150 -1.71 -20.77 -8.96
CA PRO A 150 -2.55 -19.72 -8.35
C PRO A 150 -1.70 -18.52 -7.92
N PHE A 151 -0.51 -18.76 -7.38
CA PHE A 151 0.40 -17.70 -6.99
C PHE A 151 0.85 -16.86 -8.18
N LYS A 152 1.17 -17.48 -9.32
CA LYS A 152 1.56 -16.74 -10.54
C LYS A 152 0.42 -15.87 -11.09
N THR A 153 -0.85 -16.21 -10.88
CA THR A 153 -1.97 -15.31 -11.26
C THR A 153 -2.02 -14.02 -10.46
N VAL A 154 -1.45 -14.00 -9.25
CA VAL A 154 -1.40 -12.79 -8.44
C VAL A 154 -0.59 -11.70 -9.15
N ILE A 155 0.41 -12.07 -9.95
CA ILE A 155 1.27 -11.11 -10.68
C ILE A 155 0.45 -10.19 -11.60
N PRO A 156 -0.30 -10.69 -12.61
CA PRO A 156 -1.11 -9.83 -13.47
C PRO A 156 -2.27 -9.16 -12.73
N VAL A 157 -2.86 -9.81 -11.72
CA VAL A 157 -3.94 -9.21 -10.91
C VAL A 157 -3.43 -8.00 -10.13
N ALA A 158 -2.33 -8.15 -9.39
CA ALA A 158 -1.68 -7.07 -8.66
C ALA A 158 -1.19 -5.96 -9.60
N GLY A 159 -0.58 -6.34 -10.73
CA GLY A 159 -0.16 -5.39 -11.76
C GLY A 159 -1.33 -4.54 -12.28
N THR A 160 -2.49 -5.16 -12.53
CA THR A 160 -3.70 -4.46 -12.98
C THR A 160 -4.24 -3.50 -11.92
N LEU A 161 -4.23 -3.89 -10.64
CA LEU A 161 -4.63 -3.03 -9.53
C LEU A 161 -3.69 -1.83 -9.38
N VAL A 162 -2.37 -2.05 -9.47
CA VAL A 162 -1.36 -0.99 -9.44
C VAL A 162 -1.54 -0.06 -10.64
N MET A 163 -1.77 -0.59 -11.84
CA MET A 163 -2.04 0.20 -13.05
C MET A 163 -3.27 1.09 -12.87
N MET A 164 -4.39 0.54 -12.37
CA MET A 164 -5.60 1.31 -12.07
C MET A 164 -5.31 2.45 -11.08
N GLN A 165 -4.56 2.19 -10.00
CA GLN A 165 -4.20 3.22 -9.04
C GLN A 165 -3.26 4.27 -9.65
N GLY A 166 -2.29 3.86 -10.46
CA GLY A 166 -1.39 4.78 -11.16
C GLY A 166 -2.11 5.70 -12.13
N LEU A 167 -3.14 5.22 -12.83
CA LEU A 167 -4.01 6.06 -13.66
C LEU A 167 -4.78 7.09 -12.81
N ALA A 168 -5.23 6.71 -11.61
CA ALA A 168 -5.83 7.66 -10.67
C ALA A 168 -4.82 8.74 -10.22
N GLU A 169 -3.57 8.36 -9.93
CA GLU A 169 -2.49 9.31 -9.61
C GLU A 169 -2.17 10.26 -10.77
N MET A 170 -2.12 9.77 -12.00
CA MET A 170 -1.95 10.61 -13.19
C MET A 170 -3.09 11.63 -13.33
N LEU A 171 -4.34 11.20 -13.08
CA LEU A 171 -5.49 12.10 -13.09
C LEU A 171 -5.39 13.17 -11.99
N ARG A 172 -4.89 12.82 -10.79
CA ARG A 172 -4.60 13.80 -9.73
C ARG A 172 -3.55 14.82 -10.18
N CYS A 173 -2.49 14.38 -10.87
CA CYS A 173 -1.48 15.27 -11.42
C CYS A 173 -2.08 16.25 -12.43
N VAL A 174 -2.91 15.77 -13.36
CA VAL A 174 -3.60 16.63 -14.35
C VAL A 174 -4.52 17.66 -13.67
N VAL A 175 -5.24 17.27 -12.61
CA VAL A 175 -6.06 18.19 -11.82
C VAL A 175 -5.21 19.23 -11.09
N CYS A 176 -4.07 18.82 -10.52
CA CYS A 176 -3.13 19.73 -9.85
C CYS A 176 -2.52 20.74 -10.83
N LEU A 177 -2.16 20.32 -12.04
CA LEU A 177 -1.65 21.23 -13.07
C LEU A 177 -2.67 22.32 -13.43
N LYS A 178 -3.95 21.95 -13.58
CA LYS A 178 -5.04 22.89 -13.90
C LYS A 178 -5.36 23.82 -12.72
N SER A 179 -5.57 23.26 -11.54
CA SER A 179 -6.07 24.00 -10.37
C SER A 179 -4.97 24.66 -9.52
N GLY A 180 -3.73 24.20 -9.61
CA GLY A 180 -2.62 24.61 -8.76
C GLY A 180 -2.61 23.95 -7.37
N ALA A 181 -3.59 23.09 -7.05
CA ALA A 181 -3.71 22.43 -5.76
C ALA A 181 -3.95 20.92 -5.92
N TRP A 182 -3.39 20.12 -5.02
CA TRP A 182 -3.59 18.67 -5.02
C TRP A 182 -5.02 18.32 -4.57
N PRO A 183 -5.73 17.43 -5.30
CA PRO A 183 -7.03 16.94 -4.83
C PRO A 183 -6.88 16.10 -3.56
N PRO A 184 -7.85 16.19 -2.63
CA PRO A 184 -7.80 15.42 -1.38
C PRO A 184 -7.84 13.91 -1.64
N ARG A 185 -7.08 13.15 -0.85
CA ARG A 185 -7.02 11.68 -0.86
C ARG A 185 -7.94 11.09 0.18
N LEU A 186 -8.36 9.84 -0.04
CA LEU A 186 -9.01 9.05 1.00
C LEU A 186 -7.92 8.53 1.95
N LYS A 187 -7.66 9.23 3.06
CA LYS A 187 -6.70 8.76 4.06
C LYS A 187 -7.30 7.59 4.84
N ASP A 188 -6.48 6.58 5.09
CA ASP A 188 -6.78 5.54 6.06
C ASP A 188 -6.28 5.97 7.44
N VAL A 189 -6.66 5.24 8.49
CA VAL A 189 -6.34 5.53 9.89
C VAL A 189 -4.87 5.91 10.02
N SER A 190 -4.61 7.15 10.40
CA SER A 190 -3.25 7.61 10.70
C SER A 190 -2.89 7.23 12.13
N GLU A 191 -1.60 7.01 12.42
CA GLU A 191 -1.15 6.66 13.77
C GLU A 191 -1.58 7.72 14.80
N LEU A 192 -1.65 8.99 14.38
CA LEU A 192 -2.16 10.11 15.17
C LEU A 192 -3.63 9.93 15.57
N ASP A 193 -4.48 9.43 14.66
CA ASP A 193 -5.89 9.18 14.97
C ASP A 193 -6.04 8.11 16.07
N VAL A 194 -5.15 7.11 16.08
CA VAL A 194 -5.12 6.05 17.11
C VAL A 194 -4.64 6.61 18.45
N VAL A 195 -3.60 7.43 18.45
CA VAL A 195 -3.09 8.09 19.67
C VAL A 195 -4.14 9.02 20.25
N GLU A 196 -4.80 9.83 19.41
CA GLU A 196 -5.92 10.68 19.82
C GLU A 196 -7.08 9.85 20.40
N GLU A 197 -7.46 8.74 19.77
CA GLU A 197 -8.53 7.88 20.26
C GLU A 197 -8.15 7.15 21.57
N GLN A 198 -6.91 6.69 21.70
CA GLN A 198 -6.39 6.08 22.93
C GLN A 198 -6.38 7.09 24.09
N LEU A 199 -5.93 8.31 23.83
CA LEU A 199 -5.93 9.40 24.80
C LEU A 199 -7.36 9.84 25.16
N ALA A 200 -8.28 9.88 24.19
CA ALA A 200 -9.69 10.18 24.43
C ALA A 200 -10.41 9.11 25.27
N ARG A 201 -10.00 7.84 25.16
CA ARG A 201 -10.52 6.74 26.00
C ARG A 201 -9.83 6.62 27.36
N SER A 202 -8.73 7.32 27.59
CA SER A 202 -8.03 7.25 28.86
C SER A 202 -8.76 8.08 29.93
N GLU A 203 -9.32 7.38 30.93
CA GLU A 203 -10.04 7.99 32.06
C GLU A 203 -9.09 8.65 33.07
N TYR A 204 -7.83 8.21 33.09
CA TYR A 204 -6.80 8.65 34.05
C TYR A 204 -5.93 9.82 33.57
N VAL A 205 -6.13 10.31 32.35
CA VAL A 205 -5.39 11.45 31.81
C VAL A 205 -6.27 12.67 31.90
N ASP A 206 -5.81 13.68 32.65
CA ASP A 206 -6.48 14.97 32.74
C ASP A 206 -6.59 15.61 31.35
N GLU A 207 -7.63 16.43 31.15
CA GLU A 207 -7.92 17.01 29.83
C GLU A 207 -6.77 17.92 29.34
N GLU A 208 -6.02 18.54 30.26
CA GLU A 208 -4.86 19.38 29.95
C GLU A 208 -3.67 18.54 29.47
N ASP A 209 -3.37 17.44 30.19
CA ASP A 209 -2.33 16.48 29.81
C ASP A 209 -2.65 15.77 28.49
N ARG A 210 -3.93 15.47 28.26
CA ARG A 210 -4.42 14.88 27.00
C ARG A 210 -4.13 15.77 25.82
N ARG A 211 -4.46 17.06 25.93
CA ARG A 211 -4.22 18.06 24.88
C ARG A 211 -2.73 18.28 24.66
N ALA A 212 -1.93 18.30 25.72
CA ALA A 212 -0.48 18.40 25.64
C ALA A 212 0.14 17.19 24.92
N ALA A 213 -0.35 15.99 25.20
CA ALA A 213 0.11 14.75 24.55
C ALA A 213 -0.28 14.71 23.06
N ILE A 214 -1.50 15.09 22.70
CA ILE A 214 -1.95 15.21 21.30
C ILE A 214 -1.09 16.25 20.55
N ALA A 215 -0.92 17.44 21.12
CA ALA A 215 -0.09 18.49 20.54
C ALA A 215 1.38 18.08 20.39
N GLY A 216 1.91 17.34 21.38
CA GLY A 216 3.26 16.77 21.33
C GLY A 216 3.43 15.74 20.22
N ALA A 217 2.45 14.85 20.04
CA ALA A 217 2.45 13.86 18.95
C ALA A 217 2.41 14.52 17.57
N HIS A 218 1.54 15.53 17.38
CA HIS A 218 1.50 16.33 16.15
C HIS A 218 2.83 17.04 15.89
N LYS A 219 3.43 17.64 16.92
CA LYS A 219 4.73 18.30 16.81
C LYS A 219 5.84 17.32 16.44
N ILE A 220 5.87 16.13 17.01
CA ILE A 220 6.87 15.10 16.69
C ILE A 220 6.73 14.65 15.23
N ASP A 221 5.51 14.38 14.74
CA ASP A 221 5.26 14.03 13.33
C ASP A 221 5.69 15.17 12.40
N GLU A 222 5.37 16.41 12.75
CA GLU A 222 5.76 17.59 11.97
C GLU A 222 7.29 17.79 11.95
N THR A 223 7.96 17.59 13.09
CA THR A 223 9.43 17.68 13.19
C THR A 223 10.11 16.52 12.47
N ALA A 224 9.54 15.31 12.50
CA ALA A 224 10.05 14.14 11.77
C ALA A 224 9.93 14.36 10.25
N ARG A 225 8.83 14.95 9.78
CA ARG A 225 8.69 15.40 8.40
C ARG A 225 9.73 16.45 8.05
N GLN A 226 9.96 17.45 8.91
CA GLN A 226 10.99 18.48 8.70
C GLN A 226 12.42 17.93 8.68
N ARG A 227 12.75 16.95 9.53
CA ARG A 227 14.08 16.30 9.54
C ARG A 227 14.31 15.43 8.30
N GLY A 228 13.26 14.79 7.77
CA GLY A 228 13.31 14.11 6.47
C GLY A 228 13.44 15.08 5.28
N MET A 229 13.08 16.36 5.46
CA MET A 229 13.18 17.42 4.46
C MET A 229 14.56 18.11 4.41
N GLY A 230 15.58 17.56 5.07
CA GLY A 230 16.92 18.15 5.14
C GLY A 230 16.88 19.48 5.90
N GLY A 231 17.34 19.42 7.15
CA GLY A 231 17.31 20.55 8.07
C GLY A 231 17.90 21.83 7.47
N ASP A 232 17.34 22.95 7.91
CA ASP A 232 17.83 24.30 7.66
C ASP A 232 19.37 24.34 7.74
N LEU A 233 20.02 24.40 6.58
CA LEU A 233 21.39 24.89 6.47
C LEU A 233 21.32 26.42 6.47
N ASN A 234 20.99 26.99 7.64
CA ASN A 234 21.26 28.38 7.96
C ASN A 234 22.17 28.41 9.19
N THR A 235 23.45 28.17 8.94
CA THR A 235 24.58 28.77 9.66
C THR A 235 25.48 29.43 8.63
#